data_AF-A0A0G1HRY4-F1
#
_entry.id   AF-A0A0G1HRY4-F1
#
_cell.length_a   1.000
_cell.length_b   1.000
_cell.length_c   1.000
_cell.angle_alpha   90.00
_cell.angle_beta   90.00
_cell.angle_gamma   90.00
#
_symmetry.space_group_name_H-M   'P 1'
#
loop_
_entity.id
_entity.type
_entity.pdbx_description
1 polymer ?
#
loop_
_entity_poly.entity_id
_entity_poly.type
_entity_poly.pdbx_seq_one_letter_code
_entity_poly.pdbx_strand_id
1 'polypeptide(L)' 'LIAYKDEYQKNSVNRLILTGGGSYLIGLIPYLTEELEGVEVVMGDTFVNMTVEAKYQSLGPIFSIANGLSQ' A
#
# COMPACT_ATOMS: atom_id res chain seq x y z
N LEU A 1 3.85 10.79 4.66
CA LEU A 1 5.21 10.44 5.14
C LEU A 1 5.91 11.62 5.80
N ILE A 2 5.83 12.83 5.23
CA ILE A 2 6.45 14.05 5.78
C ILE A 2 6.02 14.28 7.24
N ALA A 3 4.71 14.33 7.52
CA ALA A 3 4.19 14.46 8.88
C ALA A 3 4.65 13.33 9.84
N TYR A 4 4.76 12.10 9.35
CA TYR A 4 5.24 10.97 10.16
C TYR A 4 6.74 11.11 10.49
N LYS A 5 7.59 11.52 9.53
CA LYS A 5 9.01 11.77 9.80
C LYS A 5 9.22 12.95 10.75
N ASP A 6 8.39 13.98 10.65
CA ASP A 6 8.44 15.15 11.54
C ASP A 6 8.09 14.77 12.99
N GLU A 7 7.08 13.93 13.20
CA GLU A 7 6.68 13.46 14.52
C GLU A 7 7.63 12.38 15.09
N TYR A 8 8.24 11.56 14.23
CA TYR A 8 9.02 10.38 14.63
C TYR A 8 10.45 10.42 14.08
N GLN A 9 11.18 11.51 14.33
CA GLN A 9 12.50 11.79 13.73
C GLN A 9 13.59 10.71 13.92
N LYS A 10 13.45 9.83 14.93
CA LYS A 10 14.40 8.72 15.18
C LYS A 10 14.02 7.42 14.50
N ASN A 11 12.86 7.35 13.85
CA ASN A 11 12.36 6.15 13.20
C ASN A 11 12.60 6.24 11.69
N SER A 12 13.12 5.16 11.11
CA SER A 12 13.17 4.99 9.66
C SER A 12 11.96 4.18 9.19
N VAL A 13 11.33 4.63 8.11
CA VAL A 13 10.33 3.84 7.39
C VAL A 13 11.04 3.17 6.23
N ASN A 14 11.07 1.84 6.21
CA ASN A 14 11.78 1.09 5.16
C ASN A 14 10.85 0.66 4.02
N ARG A 15 9.53 0.64 4.28
CA ARG A 15 8.52 0.19 3.32
C ARG A 15 7.24 1.02 3.44
N LEU A 16 6.67 1.38 2.30
CA LEU A 16 5.37 2.00 2.15
C LEU A 16 4.43 1.05 1.40
N ILE A 17 3.35 0.64 2.05
CA ILE A 17 2.33 -0.23 1.44
C ILE A 17 1.15 0.63 1.02
N LEU A 18 0.83 0.61 -0.28
CA LEU A 18 -0.29 1.36 -0.85
C LEU A 18 -1.55 0.49 -0.89
N THR A 19 -2.66 1.02 -0.37
CA THR A 19 -3.97 0.36 -0.37
C THR A 19 -5.08 1.35 -0.79
N GLY A 20 -6.29 0.84 -1.03
CA GLY A 20 -7.45 1.64 -1.45
C GLY A 20 -7.52 1.85 -2.97
N GLY A 21 -8.54 2.56 -3.45
CA GLY A 21 -8.69 2.83 -4.89
C GLY A 21 -7.66 3.81 -5.44
N GLY A 22 -7.16 4.74 -4.62
CA GLY A 22 -6.18 5.75 -5.04
C GLY A 22 -4.79 5.17 -5.32
N SER A 23 -4.46 3.98 -4.81
CA SER A 23 -3.18 3.34 -5.08
C SER A 23 -3.00 2.93 -6.55
N TYR A 24 -4.11 2.82 -7.29
CA TYR A 24 -4.12 2.49 -8.72
C TYR A 24 -3.78 3.65 -9.66
N LEU A 25 -3.49 4.84 -9.13
CA LEU A 25 -3.07 5.95 -9.95
C LEU A 25 -1.81 5.57 -10.74
N ILE A 26 -1.92 5.59 -12.06
CA ILE A 26 -0.82 5.23 -12.98
C ILE A 26 0.36 6.16 -12.71
N GLY A 27 1.54 5.57 -12.51
CA GLY A 27 2.76 6.32 -12.21
C GLY A 27 2.96 6.66 -10.73
N LEU A 28 2.00 6.38 -9.84
CA LEU A 28 2.12 6.69 -8.41
C LEU A 28 3.27 5.94 -7.73
N ILE A 29 3.39 4.62 -7.97
CA ILE A 29 4.49 3.83 -7.40
C ILE A 29 5.85 4.35 -7.88
N PRO A 30 6.11 4.52 -9.20
CA PRO A 30 7.35 5.13 -9.67
C PRO A 30 7.63 6.50 -9.05
N TYR A 31 6.63 7.39 -9.05
CA TYR A 31 6.76 8.73 -8.47
C TYR A 31 7.16 8.68 -6.99
N LEU A 32 6.47 7.89 -6.18
CA LEU A 32 6.78 7.76 -4.75
C LEU A 32 8.12 7.05 -4.50
N THR A 33 8.53 6.14 -5.38
CA THR A 33 9.82 5.45 -5.26
C THR A 33 10.97 6.40 -5.51
N GLU A 34 10.82 7.34 -6.45
CA GLU A 34 11.80 8.41 -6.72
C GLU A 34 11.85 9.42 -5.57
N GLU A 35 10.70 9.93 -5.13
CA GLU A 35 10.63 10.97 -4.09
C GLU A 35 11.01 10.49 -2.68
N LEU A 36 10.85 9.20 -2.39
CA LEU A 36 11.07 8.62 -1.07
C LEU A 36 12.32 7.73 -1.04
N GLU A 37 13.39 8.14 -1.72
CA GLU A 37 14.67 7.41 -1.80
C GLU A 37 14.97 6.53 -0.57
N GLY A 38 15.17 5.23 -0.80
CA GLY A 38 15.43 4.24 0.26
C GLY A 38 14.17 3.65 0.93
N VAL A 39 12.97 4.08 0.55
CA VAL A 39 11.70 3.46 0.97
C VAL A 39 11.20 2.53 -0.14
N GLU A 40 10.98 1.26 0.20
CA GLU A 40 10.36 0.30 -0.72
C GLU A 40 8.85 0.59 -0.85
N VAL A 41 8.39 1.02 -2.03
CA VAL A 41 6.97 1.29 -2.27
C VAL A 41 6.32 0.10 -2.97
N VAL A 42 5.32 -0.51 -2.33
CA VAL A 42 4.64 -1.72 -2.84
C VAL A 42 3.12 -1.57 -2.78
N MET A 43 2.42 -2.29 -3.67
CA MET A 43 0.97 -2.44 -3.59
C MET A 43 0.62 -3.49 -2.53
N GLY A 44 -0.26 -3.15 -1.60
CA GLY A 44 -0.77 -4.09 -0.61
C GLY A 44 -1.91 -4.93 -1.18
N ASP A 45 -1.78 -6.25 -1.14
CA ASP A 45 -2.83 -7.17 -1.57
C ASP A 45 -3.32 -8.02 -0.39
N THR A 46 -4.54 -7.74 0.05
CA THR A 46 -5.17 -8.47 1.15
C THR A 46 -5.65 -9.87 0.74
N PHE A 47 -5.79 -10.14 -0.57
CA PHE A 47 -6.28 -11.40 -1.10
C PHE A 47 -5.17 -12.39 -1.45
N VAL A 48 -3.89 -12.04 -1.26
CA VAL A 48 -2.73 -12.83 -1.70
C VAL A 48 -2.73 -14.29 -1.22
N ASN A 49 -3.33 -14.57 -0.07
CA ASN A 49 -3.44 -15.92 0.52
C ASN A 49 -4.89 -16.42 0.60
N MET A 50 -5.82 -15.77 -0.11
CA MET A 50 -7.24 -16.09 -0.10
C MET A 50 -7.65 -16.79 -1.39
N THR A 51 -8.55 -17.76 -1.30
CA THR A 51 -9.19 -18.33 -2.49
C THR A 51 -10.28 -17.38 -2.96
N VAL A 52 -9.96 -16.55 -3.95
CA VAL A 52 -10.88 -15.57 -4.55
C VAL A 52 -11.04 -15.87 -6.05
N GLU A 53 -12.25 -15.69 -6.58
CA GLU A 53 -12.49 -15.77 -8.03
C GLU A 53 -11.55 -14.85 -8.81
N ALA A 54 -11.04 -15.32 -9.95
CA ALA A 54 -10.05 -14.60 -10.76
C ALA A 54 -10.46 -13.14 -11.07
N LYS A 55 -11.75 -12.89 -11.30
CA LYS A 55 -12.29 -11.55 -11.59
C LYS A 55 -12.13 -10.54 -10.45
N TYR A 56 -11.86 -10.99 -9.23
CA TYR A 56 -11.72 -10.15 -8.04
C TYR A 56 -10.29 -10.07 -7.50
N GLN A 57 -9.34 -10.84 -8.04
CA GLN A 57 -7.96 -10.88 -7.53
C GLN A 57 -7.32 -9.49 -7.50
N SER A 58 -7.59 -8.65 -8.50
CA SER A 58 -7.09 -7.26 -8.54
C SER A 58 -7.81 -6.30 -7.59
N LEU A 59 -8.83 -6.73 -6.85
CA LEU A 59 -9.55 -5.83 -5.93
C LEU A 59 -8.96 -5.85 -4.52
N GLY A 60 -7.98 -6.71 -4.24
CA GLY A 60 -7.35 -6.87 -2.93
C GLY A 60 -6.95 -5.54 -2.26
N PRO A 61 -6.22 -4.64 -2.94
CA PRO A 61 -5.84 -3.35 -2.36
C PRO A 61 -7.05 -2.51 -1.93
N ILE A 62 -8.14 -2.54 -2.71
CA ILE A 62 -9.36 -1.77 -2.45
C ILE A 62 -10.10 -2.32 -1.23
N PHE A 63 -10.10 -3.64 -1.06
CA PHE A 63 -10.82 -4.32 0.02
C PHE A 63 -10.04 -4.44 1.32
N SER A 64 -8.82 -3.89 1.41
CA SER A 64 -7.95 -4.00 2.60
C SER A 64 -8.65 -3.69 3.92
N ILE A 65 -9.45 -2.63 3.98
CA ILE A 65 -10.19 -2.25 5.18
C ILE A 65 -11.37 -3.19 5.45
N ALA A 66 -12.19 -3.47 4.43
CA ALA A 66 -13.36 -4.34 4.55
C ALA A 66 -12.95 -5.76 4.98
N ASN A 67 -11.87 -6.29 4.40
CA ASN A 67 -11.33 -7.59 4.80
C ASN A 67 -10.90 -7.59 6.26
N GLY A 68 -10.18 -6.55 6.71
CA GLY A 68 -9.76 -6.42 8.11
C GLY A 68 -10.92 -6.33 9.09
N LEU A 69 -12.05 -5.71 8.71
CA LEU A 69 -13.25 -5.62 9.54
C LEU A 69 -14.06 -6.93 9.61
N SER A 70 -13.84 -7.86 8.69
CA SER A 70 -14.58 -9.12 8.62
C SER A 70 -13.97 -10.27 9.43
N GLN A 71 -12.77 -10.07 10.00
CA GLN A 71 -12.06 -11.03 10.85
C GLN A 71 -12.49 -10.89 12.32
#